data_AF-A0AAW2IWB4-F1
#
_entry.id   AF-A0AAW2IWB4-F1
#
_cell.length_a   1.000
_cell.length_b   1.000
_cell.length_c   1.000
_cell.angle_alpha   90.00
_cell.angle_beta   90.00
_cell.angle_gamma   90.00
#
_symmetry.space_group_name_H-M   'P 1'
#
loop_
_entity.id
_entity.type
_entity.pdbx_description
1 polymer ?
#
loop_
_entity_poly.entity_id
_entity_poly.type
_entity_poly.pdbx_seq_one_letter_code
_entity_poly.pdbx_strand_id
1 'polypeptide(L)'
;MEFDDDFNLENPFSNSNDDDDSSFPLLLFHTETAHMPSSTYLQTLSTTRRCRCRRRRIVSLIQHHSLNFGPLSPYLAINYMDRFLSTSHYSIPLDGKPWILNLVAVSCVSLALKMRKMEFSISDFQG
;
A
#
# COMPACT_ATOMS: atom_id res chain seq x y z
N MET A 1 -12.06 -11.94 -32.74
CA MET A 1 -10.96 -11.13 -32.16
C MET A 1 -11.53 -10.51 -30.91
N GLU A 2 -11.54 -11.28 -29.83
CA GLU A 2 -11.89 -10.82 -28.49
C GLU A 2 -10.60 -10.98 -27.68
N PHE A 3 -10.02 -9.86 -27.30
CA PHE A 3 -9.00 -9.82 -26.26
C PHE A 3 -9.74 -9.48 -24.97
N ASP A 4 -10.27 -10.51 -24.30
CA ASP A 4 -10.58 -10.43 -22.88
C ASP A 4 -9.25 -10.58 -22.13
N ASP A 5 -8.53 -9.48 -22.02
CA ASP A 5 -7.39 -9.36 -21.10
C ASP A 5 -7.97 -9.02 -19.71
N ASP A 6 -8.69 -9.99 -19.16
CA ASP A 6 -9.26 -9.90 -17.83
C ASP A 6 -8.09 -9.95 -16.85
N PHE A 7 -7.65 -8.76 -16.43
CA PHE A 7 -6.48 -8.56 -15.56
C PHE A 7 -6.78 -9.22 -14.21
N ASN A 8 -6.45 -10.50 -14.09
CA ASN A 8 -6.77 -11.30 -12.93
C ASN A 8 -5.92 -10.84 -11.73
N LEU A 9 -6.47 -9.93 -10.91
CA LEU A 9 -5.84 -9.41 -9.69
C LEU A 9 -5.69 -10.48 -8.59
N GLU A 10 -6.23 -11.69 -8.81
CA GLU A 10 -6.35 -12.72 -7.80
C GLU A 10 -5.11 -13.61 -7.67
N ASN A 11 -4.35 -13.76 -8.76
CA ASN A 11 -3.03 -14.37 -8.77
C ASN A 11 -2.30 -14.03 -10.10
N PRO A 12 -1.31 -13.12 -10.10
CA PRO A 12 -0.51 -12.84 -11.29
C PRO A 12 0.28 -14.05 -11.81
N PHE A 13 0.22 -15.20 -11.11
CA PHE A 13 0.97 -16.42 -11.38
C PHE A 13 0.10 -17.62 -11.82
N SER A 14 -1.21 -17.44 -12.01
CA SER A 14 -2.09 -18.56 -12.41
C SER A 14 -1.99 -18.95 -13.89
N ASN A 15 -1.19 -18.24 -14.71
CA ASN A 15 -1.16 -18.46 -16.16
C ASN A 15 0.14 -19.08 -16.71
N SER A 16 1.08 -19.50 -15.85
CA SER A 16 2.25 -20.27 -16.28
C SER A 16 2.01 -21.75 -16.03
N ASN A 17 1.66 -22.48 -17.09
CA ASN A 17 1.67 -23.95 -17.11
C ASN A 17 3.11 -24.51 -17.10
N ASP A 18 4.01 -23.94 -16.31
CA ASP A 18 5.42 -24.31 -16.27
C ASP A 18 5.79 -24.83 -14.89
N ASP A 19 6.00 -26.15 -14.81
CA ASP A 19 6.39 -26.95 -13.64
C ASP A 19 7.83 -26.66 -13.13
N ASP A 20 8.28 -25.40 -13.09
CA ASP A 20 9.61 -25.04 -12.55
C ASP A 20 9.50 -24.14 -11.29
N ASP A 21 9.53 -24.81 -10.14
CA ASP A 21 9.55 -24.24 -8.78
C ASP A 21 10.73 -23.27 -8.56
N SER A 22 11.80 -23.38 -9.37
CA SER A 22 12.99 -22.50 -9.33
C SER A 22 12.72 -21.07 -9.80
N SER A 23 11.66 -20.87 -10.59
CA SER A 23 11.32 -19.57 -11.20
C SER A 23 10.41 -18.71 -10.33
N PHE A 24 9.73 -19.30 -9.34
CA PHE A 24 8.81 -18.60 -8.44
C PHE A 24 9.48 -17.50 -7.60
N PRO A 25 10.66 -17.71 -6.97
CA PRO A 25 11.33 -16.66 -6.22
C PRO A 25 11.73 -15.46 -7.09
N LEU A 26 12.24 -15.71 -8.30
CA LEU A 26 12.64 -14.64 -9.24
C LEU A 26 11.44 -13.79 -9.67
N LEU A 27 10.31 -14.44 -9.89
CA LEU A 27 9.07 -13.79 -10.26
C LEU A 27 8.54 -12.91 -9.12
N LEU A 28 8.60 -13.38 -7.87
CA LEU A 28 8.24 -12.57 -6.69
C LEU A 28 9.10 -11.30 -6.57
N PHE A 29 10.41 -11.41 -6.78
CA PHE A 29 11.30 -10.23 -6.78
C PHE A 29 10.96 -9.27 -7.92
N HIS A 30 10.65 -9.78 -9.10
CA HIS A 30 10.25 -8.94 -10.22
C HIS A 30 8.96 -8.17 -9.89
N THR A 31 7.94 -8.85 -9.37
CA THR A 31 6.69 -8.22 -8.93
C THR A 31 6.92 -7.23 -7.79
N GLU A 32 7.81 -7.53 -6.83
CA GLU A 32 8.15 -6.64 -5.73
C GLU A 32 8.62 -5.27 -6.25
N THR A 33 9.46 -5.24 -7.30
CA THR A 33 9.99 -3.99 -7.85
C THR A 33 8.89 -3.06 -8.38
N ALA A 34 7.81 -3.61 -8.96
CA ALA A 34 6.66 -2.84 -9.43
C ALA A 34 5.85 -2.19 -8.30
N HIS A 35 6.05 -2.64 -7.07
CA HIS A 35 5.39 -2.13 -5.86
C HIS A 35 6.32 -1.31 -4.95
N MET A 36 7.48 -0.88 -5.44
CA MET A 36 8.37 0.02 -4.71
C MET A 36 7.96 1.49 -4.89
N PRO A 37 8.10 2.33 -3.83
CA PRO A 37 7.96 3.77 -3.98
C PRO A 37 9.15 4.36 -4.77
N SER A 38 9.01 5.58 -5.31
CA SER A 38 10.08 6.19 -6.12
C SER A 38 11.36 6.42 -5.32
N SER A 39 12.50 6.33 -6.00
CA SER A 39 13.81 6.63 -5.42
C SER A 39 13.89 8.07 -4.89
N THR A 40 13.31 9.03 -5.61
CA THR A 40 13.23 10.44 -5.18
C THR A 40 12.48 10.58 -3.87
N TYR A 41 11.36 9.86 -3.68
CA TYR A 41 10.64 9.84 -2.42
C TYR A 41 11.52 9.33 -1.27
N LEU A 42 12.26 8.23 -1.48
CA LEU A 42 13.15 7.66 -0.47
C LEU A 42 14.28 8.62 -0.09
N GLN A 43 14.87 9.30 -1.07
CA GLN A 43 15.89 10.34 -0.83
C GLN A 43 15.32 11.54 -0.07
N THR A 44 14.12 12.00 -0.43
CA THR A 44 13.48 13.09 0.30
C THR A 44 13.08 12.66 1.71
N LEU A 45 12.68 11.41 1.91
CA LEU A 45 12.36 10.87 3.22
C LEU A 45 13.62 10.80 4.10
N SER A 46 14.79 10.47 3.57
CA SER A 46 16.03 10.44 4.37
C SER A 46 16.49 11.84 4.78
N THR A 47 16.37 12.82 3.87
CA THR A 47 16.87 14.19 4.06
C THR A 47 15.88 15.12 4.76
N THR A 48 14.59 15.01 4.46
CA THR A 48 13.57 15.98 4.87
C THR A 48 12.82 15.51 6.12
N ARG A 49 13.10 16.16 7.26
CA ARG A 49 12.43 15.87 8.55
C ARG A 49 10.90 15.91 8.46
N ARG A 50 10.34 16.90 7.77
CA ARG A 50 8.89 17.07 7.60
C ARG A 50 8.24 15.86 6.94
N CYS A 51 8.87 15.30 5.91
CA CYS A 51 8.40 14.08 5.24
C CYS A 51 8.43 12.88 6.20
N ARG A 52 9.49 12.71 6.99
CA ARG A 52 9.56 11.67 8.03
C ARG A 52 8.48 11.82 9.09
N CYS A 53 8.24 13.04 9.58
CA CYS A 53 7.20 13.30 10.56
C CYS A 53 5.81 12.97 10.00
N ARG A 54 5.51 13.36 8.75
CA ARG A 54 4.24 13.03 8.08
C ARG A 54 4.07 11.52 7.94
N ARG A 55 5.07 10.83 7.41
CA ARG A 55 5.06 9.36 7.28
C ARG A 55 4.83 8.68 8.63
N ARG A 56 5.57 9.06 9.67
CA ARG A 56 5.41 8.50 11.02
C ARG A 56 4.00 8.70 11.59
N ARG A 57 3.39 9.87 11.39
CA ARG A 57 2.02 10.14 11.83
C ARG A 57 1.01 9.23 11.12
N ILE A 58 1.14 9.08 9.80
CA ILE A 58 0.24 8.21 9.04
C ILE A 58 0.45 6.73 9.43
N VAL A 59 1.70 6.28 9.61
CA VAL A 59 2.01 4.92 10.07
C VAL A 59 1.36 4.62 11.42
N SER A 60 1.39 5.57 12.37
CA SER A 60 0.71 5.40 13.66
C SER A 60 -0.81 5.29 13.51
N LEU A 61 -1.42 6.04 12.59
CA LEU A 61 -2.85 5.96 12.30
C LEU A 61 -3.20 4.62 11.62
N ILE A 62 -2.38 4.15 10.70
CA ILE A 62 -2.53 2.82 10.07
C ILE A 62 -2.49 1.73 11.14
N GLN A 63 -1.54 1.78 12.06
CA GLN A 63 -1.42 0.82 13.16
C GLN A 63 -2.69 0.83 14.03
N HIS A 64 -3.19 2.01 14.38
CA HIS A 64 -4.44 2.16 15.15
C HIS A 64 -5.64 1.56 14.42
N HIS A 65 -5.83 1.90 13.14
CA HIS A 65 -6.94 1.41 12.32
C HIS A 65 -6.81 -0.07 11.94
N SER A 66 -5.64 -0.67 12.17
CA SER A 66 -5.37 -2.07 11.86
C SER A 66 -5.33 -2.99 13.07
N LEU A 67 -5.66 -2.52 14.28
CA LEU A 67 -5.54 -3.31 15.51
C LEU A 67 -6.28 -4.66 15.45
N ASN A 68 -7.45 -4.69 14.80
CA ASN A 68 -8.28 -5.88 14.67
C ASN A 68 -7.99 -6.68 13.40
N PHE A 69 -7.07 -6.21 12.56
CA PHE A 69 -6.76 -6.81 11.26
C PHE A 69 -5.34 -7.38 11.32
N GLY A 70 -5.19 -8.69 11.07
CA GLY A 70 -3.93 -9.41 11.31
C GLY A 70 -2.68 -8.75 10.69
N PRO A 71 -1.47 -9.15 11.09
CA PRO A 71 -0.22 -8.37 10.95
C PRO A 71 0.17 -7.97 9.51
N LEU A 72 -0.36 -8.65 8.49
CA LEU A 72 -0.12 -8.32 7.09
C LEU A 72 -0.93 -7.09 6.60
N SER A 73 -2.06 -6.76 7.23
CA SER A 73 -2.89 -5.59 6.88
C SER A 73 -2.12 -4.27 7.04
N PRO A 74 -1.52 -3.96 8.21
CA PRO A 74 -0.77 -2.72 8.36
C PRO A 74 0.48 -2.70 7.45
N TYR A 75 1.11 -3.85 7.18
CA TYR A 75 2.23 -3.91 6.24
C TYR A 75 1.83 -3.47 4.83
N LEU A 76 0.75 -4.06 4.29
CA LEU A 76 0.25 -3.74 2.96
C LEU A 76 -0.27 -2.29 2.88
N ALA A 77 -0.95 -1.81 3.92
CA ALA A 77 -1.40 -0.43 4.02
C ALA A 77 -0.23 0.57 4.02
N ILE A 78 0.87 0.26 4.71
CA ILE A 78 2.09 1.09 4.69
C ILE A 78 2.72 1.11 3.28
N ASN A 79 2.75 -0.02 2.57
CA ASN A 79 3.23 -0.05 1.18
C ASN A 79 2.39 0.88 0.28
N TYR A 80 1.06 0.82 0.38
CA TYR A 80 0.17 1.72 -0.37
C TYR A 80 0.36 3.19 0.00
N MET A 81 0.54 3.49 1.29
CA MET A 81 0.84 4.83 1.77
C MET A 81 2.14 5.37 1.18
N ASP A 82 3.24 4.61 1.24
CA ASP A 82 4.54 5.05 0.72
C ASP A 82 4.48 5.30 -0.80
N ARG A 83 3.75 4.45 -1.55
CA ARG A 83 3.51 4.65 -2.99
C ARG A 83 2.65 5.88 -3.29
N PHE A 84 1.58 6.11 -2.52
CA PHE A 84 0.74 7.30 -2.66
C PHE A 84 1.53 8.59 -2.36
N LEU A 85 2.29 8.63 -1.27
CA LEU A 85 3.10 9.80 -0.92
C LEU A 85 4.21 10.07 -1.94
N SER A 86 4.72 9.01 -2.57
CA SER A 86 5.70 9.10 -3.65
C SER A 86 5.14 9.79 -4.89
N THR A 87 3.87 9.60 -5.23
CA THR A 87 3.24 10.27 -6.39
C THR A 87 2.64 11.63 -6.01
N SER A 88 2.23 11.82 -4.76
CA SER A 88 1.55 13.02 -4.27
C SER A 88 2.48 14.12 -3.74
N HIS A 89 3.79 14.00 -3.93
CA HIS A 89 4.81 14.83 -3.26
C HIS A 89 4.59 16.36 -3.44
N TYR A 90 4.03 16.78 -4.57
CA TYR A 90 3.89 18.21 -4.93
C TYR A 90 2.47 18.77 -4.86
N SER A 91 1.43 17.95 -4.68
CA SER A 91 0.04 18.38 -4.88
C SER A 91 -0.79 18.53 -3.61
N ILE A 92 -0.43 17.88 -2.50
CA ILE A 92 -1.29 17.84 -1.31
C ILE A 92 -0.68 18.63 -0.14
N PRO A 93 -1.31 19.74 0.31
CA PRO A 93 -0.92 20.44 1.52
C PRO A 93 -1.40 19.63 2.73
N LEU A 94 -0.64 18.59 3.13
CA LEU A 94 -0.95 17.85 4.36
C LEU A 94 -0.58 18.62 5.64
N ASP A 95 -0.01 19.82 5.50
CA ASP A 95 0.33 20.66 6.63
C ASP A 95 -0.83 21.55 7.04
N GLY A 96 -1.05 21.63 8.35
CA GLY A 96 -2.21 22.31 8.93
C GLY A 96 -3.53 21.57 8.77
N LYS A 97 -3.55 20.39 8.12
CA LYS A 97 -4.77 19.60 7.86
C LYS A 97 -4.63 18.16 8.37
N PRO A 98 -4.69 17.94 9.70
CA PRO A 98 -4.47 16.61 10.29
C PRO A 98 -5.48 15.56 9.82
N TRP A 99 -6.70 15.96 9.45
CA TRP A 99 -7.72 15.06 8.92
C TRP A 99 -7.31 14.38 7.61
N ILE A 100 -6.47 15.01 6.78
CA ILE A 100 -5.98 14.41 5.52
C ILE A 100 -5.07 13.22 5.83
N LEU A 101 -4.24 13.31 6.88
CA LEU A 101 -3.38 12.19 7.30
C LEU A 101 -4.23 10.98 7.71
N ASN A 102 -5.35 11.23 8.41
CA ASN A 102 -6.29 10.19 8.79
C ASN A 102 -7.02 9.59 7.59
N LEU A 103 -7.47 10.44 6.66
CA LEU A 103 -8.11 9.97 5.43
C LEU A 103 -7.17 9.06 4.64
N VAL A 104 -5.90 9.45 4.45
CA VAL A 104 -4.90 8.60 3.79
C VAL A 104 -4.73 7.28 4.53
N ALA A 105 -4.62 7.29 5.85
CA ALA A 105 -4.49 6.07 6.65
C ALA A 105 -5.68 5.12 6.44
N VAL A 106 -6.92 5.62 6.61
CA VAL A 106 -8.14 4.82 6.45
C VAL A 106 -8.26 4.29 5.02
N SER A 107 -7.99 5.11 3.99
CA SER A 107 -8.02 4.65 2.61
C SER A 107 -7.01 3.53 2.33
N CYS A 108 -5.78 3.65 2.84
CA CYS A 108 -4.76 2.61 2.69
C CYS A 108 -5.13 1.31 3.41
N VAL A 109 -5.72 1.40 4.61
CA VAL A 109 -6.20 0.21 5.35
C VAL A 109 -7.35 -0.44 4.61
N SER A 110 -8.36 0.31 4.19
CA SER A 110 -9.49 -0.22 3.40
C SER A 110 -9.03 -0.93 2.13
N LEU A 111 -8.07 -0.35 1.40
CA LEU A 111 -7.49 -1.00 0.23
C LEU A 111 -6.75 -2.29 0.61
N ALA A 112 -5.98 -2.29 1.69
CA ALA A 112 -5.29 -3.49 2.18
C ALA A 112 -6.26 -4.60 2.56
N LEU A 113 -7.35 -4.30 3.27
CA LEU A 113 -8.36 -5.29 3.64
C LEU A 113 -9.07 -5.85 2.41
N LYS A 114 -9.43 -5.00 1.46
CA LYS A 114 -10.04 -5.41 0.19
C LYS A 114 -9.13 -6.37 -0.58
N MET A 115 -7.84 -6.04 -0.67
CA MET A 115 -6.85 -6.86 -1.37
C MET A 115 -6.55 -8.18 -0.65
N ARG A 116 -6.74 -8.22 0.68
CA ARG A 116 -6.65 -9.44 1.48
C ARG A 116 -7.94 -10.26 1.50
N LYS A 117 -8.98 -9.86 0.76
CA LYS A 117 -10.33 -10.45 0.78
C LYS A 117 -10.92 -10.56 2.19
N MET A 118 -10.57 -9.63 3.08
CA MET A 118 -11.21 -9.52 4.38
C MET A 118 -12.53 -8.79 4.19
N GLU A 119 -13.63 -9.34 4.70
CA GLU A 119 -14.86 -8.57 4.82
C GLU A 119 -14.66 -7.50 5.91
N PHE A 120 -14.95 -6.24 5.60
CA PHE A 120 -14.86 -5.13 6.54
C PHE A 120 -15.95 -4.09 6.26
N SER A 121 -16.40 -3.40 7.30
CA SER A 121 -17.36 -2.31 7.26
C SER A 121 -16.68 -0.98 7.60
N ILE A 122 -17.24 0.13 7.11
CA ILE A 122 -16.77 1.49 7.47
C ILE A 122 -16.82 1.70 8.99
N SER A 123 -17.76 1.03 9.67
CA SER A 123 -17.95 1.10 11.13
C SER A 123 -16.75 0.55 11.90
N ASP A 124 -15.97 -0.36 11.32
CA ASP A 124 -14.81 -0.98 11.98
C ASP A 124 -13.65 0.00 12.18
N PHE A 125 -13.70 1.17 11.52
CA PHE A 125 -12.71 2.22 11.61
C PHE A 125 -13.12 3.38 12.55
N GLN A 126 -14.31 3.33 13.14
CA GLN A 126 -14.91 4.43 13.90
C GLN A 126 -14.74 4.30 15.43
N GLY A 127 -13.59 3.79 15.88
CA GLY A 127 -13.24 3.73 17.30
C GLY A 127 -13.27 5.09 18.00
#